data_AF-A0A520HYU4-F1
#
_entry.id   AF-A0A520HYU4-F1
#
_cell.length_a   1.000
_cell.length_b   1.000
_cell.length_c   1.000
_cell.angle_alpha   90.00
_cell.angle_beta   90.00
_cell.angle_gamma   90.00
#
_symmetry.space_group_name_H-M   'P 1'
#
loop_
_entity.id
_entity.type
_entity.pdbx_description
1 polymer ?
#
loop_
_entity_poly.entity_id
_entity_poly.type
_entity_poly.pdbx_seq_one_letter_code
_entity_poly.pdbx_strand_id
1 'polypeptide(L)'
;MEEQQFLKNINENKGIIIKIVNLYADDAEDRKDLHQEIIFQAWKATSGFKGEAKFSTWLYKISLNVALTHLSKIKKHAKIKT
;
A
#
# COMPACT_ATOMS: atom_id res chain seq x y z
N MET A 1 13.54 10.07 -5.44
CA MET A 1 12.65 10.05 -6.61
C MET A 1 11.90 11.37 -6.63
N GLU A 2 11.73 12.02 -7.78
CA GLU A 2 10.91 13.23 -7.89
C GLU A 2 9.41 12.89 -7.85
N GLU A 3 8.60 13.84 -7.40
CA GLU A 3 7.14 13.67 -7.23
C GLU A 3 6.44 13.28 -8.54
N GLN A 4 6.73 13.98 -9.63
CA GLN A 4 6.09 13.72 -10.93
C GLN A 4 6.36 12.30 -11.44
N GLN A 5 7.61 11.83 -11.27
CA GLN A 5 7.98 10.47 -11.63
C GLN A 5 7.27 9.43 -10.76
N PHE A 6 7.14 9.70 -9.46
CA PHE A 6 6.40 8.82 -8.56
C PHE A 6 4.93 8.73 -8.95
N LEU A 7 4.27 9.87 -9.18
CA LEU A 7 2.86 9.91 -9.57
C LEU A 7 2.61 9.16 -10.88
N LYS A 8 3.49 9.33 -11.87
CA LYS A 8 3.44 8.57 -13.12
C LYS A 8 3.53 7.07 -12.86
N ASN A 9 4.55 6.63 -12.12
CA ASN A 9 4.76 5.22 -11.81
C ASN A 9 3.59 4.62 -11.02
N ILE A 10 3.02 5.36 -10.06
CA ILE A 10 1.85 4.93 -9.30
C ILE A 10 0.63 4.78 -10.21
N ASN A 11 0.35 5.75 -11.07
CA ASN A 11 -0.81 5.70 -11.96
C ASN A 11 -0.71 4.52 -12.97
N GLU A 12 0.48 4.26 -13.50
CA GLU A 12 0.74 3.11 -14.39
C GLU A 12 0.55 1.76 -13.67
N ASN A 13 0.78 1.72 -12.36
CA ASN A 13 0.76 0.48 -11.57
C ASN A 13 -0.41 0.39 -10.57
N LYS A 14 -1.39 1.30 -10.64
CA LYS A 14 -2.50 1.41 -9.67
C LYS A 14 -3.31 0.13 -9.50
N GLY A 15 -3.38 -0.71 -10.53
CA GLY A 15 -4.04 -2.02 -10.46
C GLY A 15 -3.47 -2.94 -9.39
N ILE A 16 -2.18 -2.81 -9.05
CA ILE A 16 -1.54 -3.56 -7.97
C ILE A 16 -2.12 -3.15 -6.62
N ILE A 17 -2.23 -1.84 -6.37
CA ILE A 17 -2.75 -1.30 -5.12
C ILE A 17 -4.22 -1.70 -4.97
N ILE A 18 -5.03 -1.48 -6.01
CA ILE A 18 -6.46 -1.86 -6.02
C ILE A 18 -6.63 -3.35 -5.72
N LYS A 19 -5.83 -4.22 -6.34
CA LYS A 19 -5.87 -5.66 -6.09
C LYS A 19 -5.56 -5.98 -4.63
N ILE A 20 -4.46 -5.44 -4.08
CA ILE A 20 -4.08 -5.69 -2.69
C ILE A 20 -5.16 -5.17 -1.73
N VAL A 21 -5.65 -3.96 -1.94
CA VAL A 21 -6.71 -3.36 -1.13
C VAL A 21 -7.95 -4.27 -1.09
N ASN A 22 -8.40 -4.75 -2.25
CA ASN A 22 -9.57 -5.64 -2.33
C ASN A 22 -9.32 -7.04 -1.73
N LEU A 23 -8.07 -7.49 -1.62
CA LEU A 23 -7.74 -8.79 -1.02
C LEU A 23 -7.67 -8.73 0.52
N TYR A 24 -7.42 -7.56 1.10
CA TYR A 24 -7.07 -7.43 2.52
C TYR A 24 -7.95 -6.46 3.32
N ALA A 25 -8.95 -5.83 2.69
CA ALA A 25 -9.92 -4.97 3.35
C ALA A 25 -11.35 -5.27 2.88
N ASP A 26 -12.26 -5.48 3.84
CA ASP A 26 -13.60 -6.03 3.59
C ASP A 26 -14.64 -4.94 3.27
N ASP A 27 -14.63 -3.82 3.99
CA ASP A 27 -15.56 -2.71 3.76
C ASP A 27 -14.93 -1.56 2.97
N ALA A 28 -15.79 -0.62 2.55
CA ALA A 28 -15.37 0.48 1.67
C ALA A 28 -14.47 1.50 2.36
N GLU A 29 -14.58 1.67 3.67
CA GLU A 29 -13.79 2.64 4.42
C GLU A 29 -12.39 2.08 4.71
N ASP A 30 -12.31 0.84 5.18
CA ASP A 30 -11.03 0.13 5.35
C ASP A 30 -10.26 0.06 4.03
N ARG A 31 -10.96 -0.12 2.90
CA ARG A 31 -10.32 -0.08 1.57
C ARG A 31 -9.72 1.28 1.23
N LYS A 32 -10.42 2.39 1.54
CA LYS A 32 -9.89 3.74 1.29
C LYS A 32 -8.69 4.02 2.18
N ASP A 33 -8.78 3.66 3.45
CA ASP A 33 -7.70 3.86 4.43
C ASP A 33 -6.46 3.07 4.03
N LEU A 34 -6.62 1.79 3.68
CA LEU A 34 -5.52 0.96 3.23
C LEU A 34 -4.91 1.49 1.92
N HIS A 35 -5.73 1.92 0.97
CA HIS A 35 -5.24 2.52 -0.28
C HIS A 35 -4.38 3.76 -0.01
N GLN A 36 -4.85 4.68 0.83
CA GLN A 36 -4.11 5.89 1.17
C GLN A 36 -2.81 5.58 1.91
N GLU A 37 -2.86 4.68 2.88
CA GLU A 37 -1.67 4.26 3.64
C GLU A 37 -0.62 3.62 2.73
N ILE A 38 -1.02 2.79 1.76
CA ILE A 38 -0.09 2.21 0.79
C ILE A 38 0.63 3.29 -0.01
N ILE A 39 -0.11 4.29 -0.53
CA ILE A 39 0.50 5.38 -1.29
C ILE A 39 1.45 6.21 -0.43
N PHE A 40 1.04 6.53 0.81
CA PHE A 40 1.85 7.29 1.76
C PHE A 40 3.15 6.57 2.12
N GLN A 41 3.07 5.28 2.45
CA GLN A 41 4.26 4.47 2.78
C GLN A 41 5.15 4.26 1.55
N ALA A 42 4.57 4.06 0.36
CA ALA A 42 5.33 4.01 -0.88
C ALA A 42 6.10 5.32 -1.09
N TRP A 43 5.44 6.48 -0.96
CA TRP A 43 6.09 7.79 -1.09
C TRP A 43 7.28 7.95 -0.13
N LYS A 44 7.08 7.63 1.15
CA LYS A 44 8.15 7.68 2.16
C LYS A 44 9.31 6.75 1.85
N ALA A 45 9.03 5.57 1.28
CA ALA A 45 10.04 4.58 0.93
C ALA A 45 10.77 4.87 -0.39
N THR A 46 10.34 5.88 -1.16
CA THR A 46 10.96 6.19 -2.47
C THR A 46 12.43 6.59 -2.39
N SER A 47 12.88 7.17 -1.26
CA SER A 47 14.28 7.53 -1.03
C SER A 47 15.21 6.31 -0.99
N GLY A 48 14.68 5.15 -0.57
CA GLY A 48 15.42 3.88 -0.54
C GLY A 48 15.30 3.05 -1.82
N PHE A 49 14.53 3.49 -2.82
CA PHE A 49 14.36 2.75 -4.06
C PHE A 49 15.57 2.96 -4.99
N LYS A 50 16.41 1.93 -5.10
CA LYS A 50 17.66 1.95 -5.89
C LYS A 50 17.49 1.60 -7.37
N GLY A 51 16.29 1.25 -7.82
CA GLY A 51 16.04 0.87 -9.22
C GLY A 51 16.55 -0.53 -9.62
N GLU A 52 17.07 -1.32 -8.68
CA GLU A 52 17.55 -2.70 -8.94
C GLU A 52 16.42 -3.68 -9.32
N ALA A 53 15.17 -3.33 -9.00
CA ALA A 53 13.99 -4.09 -9.36
C ALA A 53 12.96 -3.20 -10.07
N LYS A 54 12.04 -3.80 -10.83
CA LYS A 54 10.91 -3.08 -11.42
C LYS A 54 10.11 -2.36 -10.32
N PHE A 55 9.66 -1.15 -10.62
CA PHE A 55 8.82 -0.37 -9.70
C PHE A 55 7.57 -1.16 -9.28
N SER A 56 6.95 -1.91 -10.19
CA SER A 56 5.81 -2.79 -9.90
C SER A 56 6.11 -3.83 -8.84
N THR A 57 7.27 -4.50 -8.91
CA THR A 57 7.71 -5.49 -7.91
C THR A 57 7.94 -4.84 -6.56
N TRP A 58 8.59 -3.67 -6.55
CA TRP A 58 8.81 -2.91 -5.33
C TRP A 58 7.48 -2.42 -4.70
N LEU A 59 6.57 -1.88 -5.52
CA LEU A 59 5.25 -1.42 -5.09
C LEU A 59 4.41 -2.56 -4.53
N TYR A 60 4.46 -3.74 -5.16
CA TYR A 60 3.78 -4.95 -4.65
C TYR A 60 4.27 -5.30 -3.24
N LYS A 61 5.59 -5.32 -3.02
CA LYS A 61 6.17 -5.60 -1.69
C LYS A 61 5.72 -4.59 -0.64
N ILE A 62 5.77 -3.29 -0.97
CA ILE A 62 5.29 -2.24 -0.05
C ILE A 62 3.80 -2.43 0.24
N SER A 63 2.97 -2.59 -0.79
CA SER A 63 1.52 -2.74 -0.67
C SER A 63 1.15 -3.93 0.23
N LEU A 64 1.81 -5.09 0.00
CA LEU A 64 1.58 -6.30 0.78
C LEU A 64 1.96 -6.11 2.26
N ASN A 65 3.13 -5.52 2.54
CA ASN A 65 3.58 -5.31 3.92
C ASN A 65 2.65 -4.36 4.69
N VAL A 66 2.17 -3.30 4.01
CA VAL A 66 1.22 -2.35 4.59
C VAL A 66 -0.12 -3.05 4.87
N ALA A 67 -0.64 -3.82 3.92
CA ALA A 67 -1.88 -4.57 4.07
C ALA A 67 -1.85 -5.58 5.22
N LEU A 68 -0.76 -6.34 5.36
CA LEU A 68 -0.59 -7.30 6.47
C LEU A 68 -0.52 -6.59 7.83
N THR A 69 0.14 -5.42 7.87
CA THR A 69 0.21 -4.58 9.07
C THR A 69 -1.16 -4.01 9.42
N HIS A 70 -1.90 -3.51 8.43
CA HIS A 70 -3.25 -2.97 8.59
C HIS A 70 -4.22 -4.03 9.12
N LEU A 71 -4.22 -5.23 8.52
CA LEU A 71 -5.02 -6.37 8.99
C LEU A 71 -4.71 -6.76 10.45
N SER A 72 -3.43 -6.73 10.82
CA SER A 72 -3.00 -7.01 12.20
C SER A 72 -3.52 -5.96 13.19
N LYS A 73 -3.63 -4.70 12.78
CA LYS A 73 -4.22 -3.62 13.60
C LYS A 73 -5.73 -3.82 13.75
N ILE A 74 -6.46 -4.10 12.69
CA ILE A 74 -7.92 -4.34 12.74
C ILE A 74 -8.23 -5.48 13.71
N LYS A 75 -7.52 -6.61 13.60
CA LYS A 75 -7.70 -7.77 14.49
C LYS A 75 -7.46 -7.43 15.96
N LYS A 76 -6.48 -6.56 16.26
CA LYS A 76 -6.23 -6.08 17.63
C LYS A 76 -7.37 -5.20 18.14
N HIS A 77 -7.86 -4.27 17.33
CA HIS A 77 -8.99 -3.40 17.71
C HIS A 77 -10.28 -4.19 17.92
N ALA A 78 -10.54 -5.21 17.09
CA ALA A 78 -11.68 -6.11 17.27
C ALA A 78 -11.62 -6.88 18.61
N LYS A 79 -10.43 -7.37 19.00
CA LYS A 79 -10.22 -8.06 20.29
C LYS A 79 -10.38 -7.15 21.52
N ILE A 80 -10.05 -5.87 21.42
CA ILE A 80 -10.14 -4.91 22.55
C ILE A 80 -11.59 -4.47 22.79
N LYS A 81 -12.46 -4.55 21.77
CA LYS A 81 -13.89 -4.20 21.87
C LYS A 81 -14.79 -5.30 22.44
N THR A 82 -14.25 -6.49 22.74
CA THR A 82 -15.00 -7.63 23.31
C THR A 82 -14.67 -7.75 24.80
#